data_AF-A0A9X3WM55-F1
#
_entry.id   AF-A0A9X3WM55-F1
#
_cell.length_a   1.000
_cell.length_b   1.000
_cell.length_c   1.000
_cell.angle_alpha   90.00
_cell.angle_beta   90.00
_cell.angle_gamma   90.00
#
_symmetry.space_group_name_H-M   'P 1'
#
loop_
_entity.id
_entity.type
_entity.pdbx_description
1 polymer ?
#
loop_
_entity_poly.entity_id
_entity_poly.type
_entity_poly.pdbx_seq_one_letter_code
_entity_poly.pdbx_strand_id
1 'polypeptide(L)' 'MEPKQIVMHITDMMEKDHAITMNDNNKNEIIMLLKQLYGNAYKSGMEEGISVANQVRSLKER' A
#
# COMPACT_ATOMS: atom_id res chain seq x y z
N MET A 1 -8.22 -4.04 6.07
CA MET A 1 -7.64 -3.58 7.36
C MET A 1 -7.37 -2.10 7.19
N GLU A 2 -7.93 -1.25 8.03
CA GLU A 2 -7.74 0.20 7.93
C GLU A 2 -6.27 0.57 8.15
N PRO A 3 -5.70 1.60 7.48
CA PRO A 3 -4.28 1.98 7.64
C PRO A 3 -3.85 2.17 9.10
N LYS A 4 -4.74 2.69 9.96
CA LYS A 4 -4.48 2.84 11.40
C LYS A 4 -4.23 1.51 12.10
N GLN A 5 -4.96 0.46 11.74
CA GLN A 5 -4.81 -0.87 12.34
C GLN A 5 -3.48 -1.51 11.93
N ILE A 6 -3.05 -1.28 10.68
CA ILE A 6 -1.74 -1.74 10.18
C ILE A 6 -0.60 -1.05 10.94
N VAL A 7 -0.70 0.27 11.18
CA VAL A 7 0.32 0.99 11.97
C VAL A 7 0.37 0.54 13.41
N MET A 8 -0.78 0.31 14.05
CA MET A 8 -0.79 -0.28 15.39
C MET A 8 -0.10 -1.64 15.41
N HIS A 9 -0.37 -2.49 14.43
CA HIS A 9 0.27 -3.80 14.34
C HIS A 9 1.79 -3.71 14.12
N ILE A 10 2.25 -2.82 13.21
CA ILE A 10 3.69 -2.55 13.00
C ILE A 10 4.31 -2.01 14.30
N THR A 11 3.60 -1.14 15.01
CA THR A 11 4.05 -0.58 16.28
C THR A 11 4.24 -1.65 17.33
N ASP A 12 3.23 -2.49 17.53
CA ASP A 12 3.27 -3.60 18.48
C ASP A 12 4.40 -4.58 18.16
N MET A 13 4.66 -4.86 16.88
CA MET A 13 5.76 -5.74 16.47
C MET A 13 7.13 -5.12 16.79
N MET A 14 7.34 -3.86 16.43
CA MET A 14 8.61 -3.17 16.67
C MET A 14 8.89 -2.93 18.16
N GLU A 15 7.85 -2.60 18.94
CA GLU A 15 7.95 -2.42 20.39
C GLU A 15 8.27 -3.74 21.11
N LYS A 16 7.69 -4.87 20.66
CA LYS A 16 7.96 -6.20 21.21
C LYS A 16 9.34 -6.74 20.87
N ASP A 17 9.82 -6.53 19.65
CA ASP A 17 11.08 -7.13 19.18
C ASP A 17 12.32 -6.30 19.53
N HIS A 18 12.18 -4.98 19.68
CA HIS A 18 13.34 -4.09 19.79
C HIS A 18 13.33 -3.14 21.00
N ALA A 19 12.30 -3.16 21.85
CA ALA A 19 12.10 -2.18 22.92
C ALA A 19 12.16 -0.71 22.44
N ILE A 20 11.83 -0.49 21.16
CA ILE A 20 11.79 0.84 20.55
C ILE A 20 10.40 1.41 20.75
N THR A 21 10.25 2.43 21.59
CA THR A 21 8.97 3.16 21.72
C THR A 21 8.78 4.10 20.54
N MET A 22 7.71 3.90 19.77
CA MET A 22 7.40 4.80 18.65
C MET A 22 6.65 6.05 19.13
N ASN A 23 7.21 7.21 18.80
CA ASN A 23 6.53 8.48 19.01
C ASN A 23 5.49 8.75 17.91
N ASP A 24 4.65 9.76 18.12
CA ASP A 24 3.56 10.10 17.20
C ASP A 24 4.06 10.53 15.81
N ASN A 25 5.26 11.11 15.71
CA ASN A 25 5.84 11.49 14.42
C ASN A 25 6.16 10.25 13.58
N ASN A 26 6.77 9.22 14.19
CA ASN A 26 7.05 7.96 13.50
C ASN A 26 5.76 7.29 13.04
N LYS A 27 4.74 7.26 13.90
CA LYS A 27 3.42 6.68 13.57
C LYS A 27 2.78 7.42 12.38
N ASN A 28 2.82 8.75 12.38
CA ASN A 28 2.27 9.56 11.29
C ASN A 28 3.00 9.36 9.96
N GLU A 29 4.32 9.26 9.99
CA GLU A 29 5.12 9.01 8.79
C GLU A 29 4.83 7.63 8.20
N ILE A 30 4.73 6.59 9.05
CA ILE A 30 4.32 5.25 8.61
C ILE A 30 2.91 5.27 8.00
N ILE A 31 1.95 5.98 8.59
CA ILE A 31 0.60 6.14 8.01
C ILE A 31 0.68 6.75 6.61
N MET A 32 1.51 7.78 6.41
CA MET A 32 1.67 8.43 5.12
C MET A 32 2.27 7.47 4.09
N LEU A 33 3.33 6.75 4.44
CA LEU A 33 3.98 5.75 3.57
C LEU A 33 3.01 4.64 3.18
N LEU A 34 2.20 4.14 4.11
CA LEU A 34 1.17 3.13 3.83
C LEU A 34 0.10 3.64 2.85
N LYS A 35 -0.34 4.90 3.00
CA LYS A 35 -1.28 5.52 2.07
C LYS A 35 -0.68 5.65 0.66
N GLN A 36 0.59 6.05 0.58
CA GLN A 36 1.30 6.14 -0.71
C GLN A 36 1.43 4.77 -1.36
N LEU A 37 1.82 3.74 -0.59
CA LEU A 37 1.91 2.37 -1.09
C LEU A 37 0.57 1.87 -1.62
N TYR A 38 -0.52 2.10 -0.88
CA TYR A 38 -1.86 1.74 -1.32
C TYR A 38 -2.25 2.43 -2.63
N GLY A 39 -2.03 3.74 -2.72
CA GLY A 39 -2.31 4.52 -3.94
C GLY A 39 -1.50 4.04 -5.14
N ASN A 40 -0.21 3.73 -4.94
CA ASN A 40 0.66 3.22 -5.99
C ASN A 40 0.22 1.84 -6.47
N ALA A 41 -0.09 0.91 -5.55
CA ALA A 41 -0.57 -0.42 -5.91
C ALA A 41 -1.88 -0.37 -6.70
N TYR A 42 -2.81 0.49 -6.29
CA TYR A 42 -4.05 0.71 -7.03
C TYR A 42 -3.80 1.22 -8.45
N LYS A 43 -2.93 2.23 -8.59
CA LYS A 43 -2.56 2.80 -9.89
C LYS A 43 -1.94 1.75 -10.81
N SER A 44 -0.97 0.97 -10.31
CA SER A 44 -0.32 -0.09 -11.10
C SER A 44 -1.32 -1.15 -11.57
N GLY A 45 -2.23 -1.60 -10.69
CA GLY A 45 -3.28 -2.56 -11.09
C GLY A 45 -4.21 -2.00 -12.17
N MET A 46 -4.52 -0.71 -12.13
CA MET A 46 -5.32 -0.05 -13.17
C MET A 46 -4.57 0.02 -14.52
N GLU A 47 -3.27 0.34 -14.50
CA GLU A 47 -2.43 0.37 -15.70
C GLU A 47 -2.32 -1.02 -16.35
N GLU A 48 -2.14 -2.07 -15.55
CA GLU A 48 -2.15 -3.46 -16.02
C GLU A 48 -3.51 -3.84 -16.63
N GLY A 49 -4.62 -3.48 -15.99
CA GLY A 49 -5.96 -3.73 -16.50
C GLY A 49 -6.23 -3.05 -17.85
N ILE A 50 -5.79 -1.80 -18.01
CA ILE A 50 -5.87 -1.07 -19.29
C ILE A 50 -5.03 -1.77 -20.36
N SER A 51 -3.82 -2.20 -20.02
CA SER A 51 -2.94 -2.93 -20.94
C SER A 51 -3.60 -4.20 -21.47
N VAL A 52 -4.17 -5.03 -20.57
CA VAL A 52 -4.89 -6.25 -20.94
C VAL A 52 -6.11 -5.93 -21.81
N ALA A 53 -6.90 -4.91 -21.45
CA ALA A 53 -8.07 -4.52 -22.24
C ALA A 53 -7.69 -4.10 -23.67
N ASN A 54 -6.59 -3.37 -23.82
CA ASN A 54 -6.07 -2.96 -25.14
C ASN A 54 -5.58 -4.16 -25.95
N GLN A 55 -4.90 -5.13 -25.34
CA GLN A 55 -4.48 -6.37 -26.00
C GLN A 55 -5.70 -7.20 -26.46
N VAL A 56 -6.74 -7.31 -25.64
CA VAL A 56 -7.97 -8.02 -26.02
C VAL A 56 -8.67 -7.32 -27.17
N ARG A 57 -8.72 -5.98 -27.16
CA ARG A 57 -9.32 -5.20 -28.24
C ARG A 57 -8.59 -5.40 -29.56
N SER A 58 -7.26 -5.33 -29.57
CA SER A 58 -6.47 -5.52 -30.79
C SER A 58 -6.59 -6.92 -31.39
N LEU A 59 -6.85 -7.94 -30.55
CA LEU A 59 -7.15 -9.30 -31.01
C LEU A 59 -8.54 -9.43 -31.65
N LYS A 60 -9.54 -8.66 -31.20
CA LYS A 60 -10.90 -8.67 -31.77
C LYS A 60 -11.03 -7.92 -33.10
N GLU A 61 -10.12 -6.97 -33.34
CA GLU A 61 -10.08 -6.16 -34.57
C GLU A 61 -9.26 -6.85 -35.70
N ARG A 62 -8.81 -8.09 -35.48
CA ARG A 62 -8.18 -8.98 -36.47
C ARG A 62 -9.18 -10.02 -36.97
#